data_AF-A0A0Q5YS03-F1
#
_entry.id   AF-A0A0Q5YS03-F1
#
_cell.length_a   1.000
_cell.length_b   1.000
_cell.length_c   1.000
_cell.angle_alpha   90.00
_cell.angle_beta   90.00
_cell.angle_gamma   90.00
#
_symmetry.space_group_name_H-M   'P 1'
#
loop_
_entity.id
_entity.type
_entity.pdbx_description
1 polymer ?
#
loop_
_entity_poly.entity_id
_entity_poly.type
_entity_poly.pdbx_seq_one_letter_code
_entity_poly.pdbx_strand_id
1 'polypeptide(L)'
;MTRSDAAALDRDAVVKPVALALSAEIRRLFGRAIEEDGRMCDAQDPVDDLCDEVVSRVLAAFAALTGDDPLRDMSRLRHVKSGGQYTVLARDAQIQTSAPLADYAHVVVYRGDNGMTWVRPVSEMDDGRFEPVAPPSSLCQGGA
;
A
#
# COMPACT_ATOMS: atom_id res chain seq x y z
N MET A 1 -0.51 -29.46 -6.98
CA MET A 1 -0.42 -28.46 -5.90
C MET A 1 0.68 -27.50 -6.26
N THR A 2 0.32 -26.38 -6.89
CA THR A 2 1.26 -25.40 -7.44
C THR A 2 1.67 -24.41 -6.34
N ARG A 3 2.88 -23.84 -6.44
CA ARG A 3 3.43 -22.82 -5.52
C ARG A 3 2.49 -21.63 -5.23
N SER A 4 1.49 -21.40 -6.08
CA SER A 4 0.45 -20.37 -5.90
C SER A 4 -0.47 -20.59 -4.71
N ASP A 5 -0.81 -21.85 -4.37
CA ASP A 5 -1.69 -22.12 -3.22
C ASP A 5 -0.98 -21.84 -1.88
N ALA A 6 0.35 -22.06 -1.83
CA ALA A 6 1.14 -21.88 -0.61
C ALA A 6 1.28 -20.39 -0.22
N ALA A 7 1.41 -19.48 -1.20
CA ALA A 7 1.51 -18.05 -0.94
C ALA A 7 0.16 -17.41 -0.54
N ALA A 8 -0.95 -17.93 -1.06
CA ALA A 8 -2.30 -17.49 -0.66
C ALA A 8 -2.64 -17.96 0.76
N LEU A 9 -2.26 -19.17 1.14
CA LEU A 9 -2.44 -19.72 2.50
C LEU A 9 -1.63 -18.95 3.56
N ASP A 10 -0.43 -18.51 3.22
CA ASP A 10 0.42 -17.69 4.11
C ASP A 10 -0.19 -16.30 4.34
N ARG A 11 -0.70 -15.67 3.28
CA ARG A 11 -1.38 -14.37 3.38
C ARG A 11 -2.66 -14.46 4.22
N ASP A 12 -3.46 -15.52 4.05
CA ASP A 12 -4.71 -15.72 4.80
C ASP A 12 -4.47 -16.01 6.30
N ALA A 13 -3.38 -16.70 6.63
CA ALA A 13 -2.94 -16.96 8.00
C ALA A 13 -2.48 -15.68 8.73
N VAL A 14 -1.94 -14.69 8.00
CA VAL A 14 -1.52 -13.39 8.55
C VAL A 14 -2.67 -12.38 8.60
N VAL A 15 -3.52 -12.35 7.56
CA VAL A 15 -4.60 -11.35 7.43
C VAL A 15 -5.73 -11.62 8.43
N LYS A 16 -6.12 -12.87 8.64
CA LYS A 16 -7.22 -13.24 9.55
C LYS A 16 -7.03 -12.78 11.00
N PRO A 17 -5.89 -13.02 11.67
CA PRO A 17 -5.70 -12.57 13.05
C PRO A 17 -5.66 -11.05 13.16
N VAL A 18 -5.09 -10.34 12.17
CA VAL A 18 -5.07 -8.86 12.15
C VAL A 18 -6.48 -8.30 11.94
N ALA A 19 -7.25 -8.86 11.00
CA ALA A 19 -8.65 -8.46 10.77
C ALA A 19 -9.53 -8.73 12.00
N LEU A 20 -9.33 -9.85 12.69
CA LEU A 20 -10.04 -10.17 13.93
C LEU A 20 -9.69 -9.19 15.05
N ALA A 21 -8.40 -8.90 15.25
CA ALA A 21 -7.94 -7.94 16.25
C ALA A 21 -8.49 -6.52 15.98
N LEU A 22 -8.45 -6.08 14.72
CA LEU A 22 -8.99 -4.79 14.30
C LEU A 22 -10.51 -4.74 14.49
N SER A 23 -11.24 -5.80 14.14
CA SER A 23 -12.69 -5.87 14.34
C SER A 23 -13.08 -5.82 15.83
N ALA A 24 -12.29 -6.44 16.70
CA ALA A 24 -12.51 -6.42 18.15
C ALA A 24 -12.26 -5.02 18.72
N GLU A 25 -11.22 -4.34 18.25
CA GLU A 25 -10.89 -2.98 18.69
C GLU A 25 -11.90 -1.94 18.17
N ILE A 26 -12.35 -2.07 16.92
CA ILE A 26 -13.44 -1.24 16.38
C ILE A 26 -14.70 -1.41 17.22
N ARG A 27 -15.10 -2.65 17.54
CA ARG A 27 -16.26 -2.90 18.42
C ARG A 27 -16.08 -2.33 19.82
N ARG A 28 -14.86 -2.34 20.38
CA ARG A 28 -14.55 -1.71 21.67
C ARG A 28 -14.65 -0.19 21.62
N LEU A 29 -14.21 0.42 20.52
CA LEU A 29 -14.29 1.86 20.28
C LEU A 29 -15.76 2.31 20.20
N PHE A 30 -16.56 1.65 19.36
CA PHE A 30 -18.00 1.89 19.30
C PHE A 30 -18.70 1.62 20.64
N GLY A 31 -18.31 0.57 21.37
CA GLY A 31 -18.86 0.28 22.70
C GLY A 31 -18.62 1.42 23.70
N ARG A 32 -17.40 1.95 23.77
CA ARG A 32 -17.08 3.10 24.64
C ARG A 32 -17.84 4.36 24.26
N ALA A 33 -17.90 4.69 22.97
CA ALA A 33 -18.63 5.88 22.51
C ALA A 33 -20.14 5.79 22.84
N ILE A 34 -20.73 4.59 22.74
CA ILE A 34 -22.13 4.37 23.12
C ILE A 34 -22.33 4.49 24.65
N GLU A 35 -21.38 4.03 25.46
CA GLU A 35 -21.42 4.11 26.93
C GLU A 35 -21.23 5.55 27.45
N GLU A 36 -20.34 6.33 26.82
CA GLU A 36 -20.03 7.70 27.23
C GLU A 36 -21.14 8.69 26.83
N ASP A 37 -21.72 8.53 25.63
CA ASP A 37 -22.66 9.53 25.09
C ASP A 37 -24.13 9.06 25.10
N GLY A 38 -24.42 7.84 25.52
CA GLY A 38 -25.78 7.31 25.75
C GLY A 38 -26.65 7.12 24.50
N ARG A 39 -26.25 7.70 23.36
CA ARG A 39 -26.80 7.51 22.01
C ARG A 39 -25.91 8.26 21.00
N MET A 40 -25.18 7.52 20.16
CA MET A 40 -24.36 8.09 19.06
C MET A 40 -25.17 8.86 17.99
N CYS A 41 -26.49 9.00 18.13
CA CYS A 41 -27.33 9.61 17.10
C CYS A 41 -27.47 11.13 17.19
N ASP A 42 -27.07 11.77 18.31
CA ASP A 42 -27.36 13.20 18.54
C ASP A 42 -26.11 14.09 18.70
N ALA A 43 -24.90 13.54 18.61
CA ALA A 43 -23.66 14.31 18.67
C ALA A 43 -22.82 14.02 17.42
N GLN A 44 -22.75 14.98 16.51
CA GLN A 44 -22.06 14.84 15.23
C GLN A 44 -20.53 14.74 15.43
N ASP A 45 -20.00 15.56 16.35
CA ASP A 45 -18.55 15.65 16.58
C ASP A 45 -17.93 14.36 17.18
N PRO A 46 -18.52 13.69 18.19
CA PRO A 46 -17.95 12.44 18.74
C PRO A 46 -18.01 11.26 17.76
N VAL A 47 -19.00 11.25 16.87
CA VAL A 47 -19.11 10.23 15.82
C VAL A 47 -18.06 10.44 14.75
N ASP A 48 -17.81 11.70 14.37
CA ASP A 48 -16.77 12.06 13.40
C ASP A 48 -15.38 11.76 13.97
N ASP A 49 -15.09 12.11 15.24
CA ASP A 49 -13.83 11.77 15.91
C ASP A 49 -13.59 10.25 15.98
N LEU A 50 -14.64 9.48 16.27
CA LEU A 50 -14.57 8.02 16.28
C LEU A 50 -14.32 7.45 14.89
N CYS A 51 -14.97 8.01 13.87
CA CYS A 51 -14.76 7.63 12.48
C CYS A 51 -13.32 7.90 12.05
N ASP A 52 -12.77 9.06 12.39
CA ASP A 52 -11.37 9.42 12.12
C ASP A 52 -10.38 8.48 12.81
N GLU A 53 -10.63 8.10 14.07
CA GLU A 53 -9.79 7.13 14.78
C GLU A 53 -9.87 5.74 14.12
N VAL A 54 -11.07 5.26 13.77
CA VAL A 54 -11.26 3.98 13.09
C VAL A 54 -10.57 3.98 11.72
N VAL A 55 -10.75 5.03 10.92
CA VAL A 55 -10.11 5.19 9.61
C VAL A 55 -8.60 5.18 9.75
N SER A 56 -8.04 5.95 10.69
CA SER A 56 -6.60 5.99 10.96
C SER A 56 -6.03 4.61 11.29
N ARG A 57 -6.72 3.83 12.14
CA ARG A 57 -6.27 2.48 12.50
C ARG A 57 -6.42 1.47 11.37
N VAL A 58 -7.48 1.56 10.58
CA VAL A 58 -7.66 0.73 9.38
C VAL A 58 -6.54 1.02 8.38
N LEU A 59 -6.22 2.28 8.14
CA LEU A 59 -5.13 2.68 7.23
C LEU A 59 -3.76 2.19 7.73
N ALA A 60 -3.47 2.33 9.03
CA ALA A 60 -2.23 1.84 9.62
C ALA A 60 -2.12 0.29 9.54
N ALA A 61 -3.21 -0.43 9.80
CA ALA A 61 -3.25 -1.88 9.66
C ALA A 61 -3.09 -2.31 8.19
N PHE A 62 -3.71 -1.58 7.26
CA PHE A 62 -3.56 -1.81 5.83
C PHE A 62 -2.12 -1.60 5.37
N ALA A 63 -1.47 -0.52 5.83
CA ALA A 63 -0.06 -0.26 5.57
C ALA A 63 0.85 -1.37 6.12
N ALA A 64 0.58 -1.84 7.34
CA ALA A 64 1.34 -2.93 7.95
C ALA A 64 1.15 -4.28 7.20
N LEU A 65 -0.05 -4.56 6.68
CA LEU A 65 -0.36 -5.80 5.96
C LEU A 65 0.14 -5.82 4.52
N THR A 66 0.16 -4.65 3.86
CA THR A 66 0.52 -4.54 2.44
C THR A 66 1.96 -4.05 2.23
N GLY A 67 2.62 -3.56 3.29
CA GLY A 67 3.87 -2.81 3.17
C GLY A 67 3.72 -1.51 2.39
N ASP A 68 2.47 -1.08 2.14
CA ASP A 68 2.15 0.07 1.30
C ASP A 68 1.44 1.11 2.17
N ASP A 69 2.12 2.20 2.49
CA ASP A 69 1.48 3.35 3.12
C ASP A 69 0.49 3.97 2.12
N PRO A 70 -0.84 3.87 2.33
CA PRO A 70 -1.82 4.45 1.42
C PRO A 70 -1.77 5.99 1.41
N LEU A 71 -1.08 6.61 2.37
CA LEU A 71 -0.78 8.04 2.46
C LEU A 71 0.61 8.40 1.92
N ARG A 72 1.22 7.51 1.10
CA ARG A 72 2.49 7.76 0.39
C ARG A 72 2.65 9.23 0.05
N ASP A 73 3.73 9.82 0.56
CA ASP A 73 4.04 11.24 0.43
C ASP A 73 4.15 11.65 -1.05
N MET A 74 3.01 12.00 -1.64
CA MET A 74 2.89 12.61 -2.97
C MET A 74 3.13 14.12 -2.89
N SER A 75 4.02 14.57 -1.99
CA SER A 75 4.37 15.98 -1.90
C SER A 75 4.87 16.50 -3.24
N ARG A 76 4.46 17.72 -3.54
CA ARG A 76 4.95 18.47 -4.69
C ARG A 76 6.16 19.29 -4.29
N LEU A 77 7.26 19.09 -5.00
CA LEU A 77 8.51 19.84 -4.82
C LEU A 77 8.73 20.79 -5.99
N ARG A 78 9.34 21.95 -5.70
CA ARG A 78 9.81 22.87 -6.72
C ARG A 78 11.33 22.93 -6.67
N HIS A 79 12.00 22.64 -7.79
CA HIS A 79 13.45 22.79 -7.87
C HIS A 79 13.82 24.27 -7.77
N VAL A 80 14.68 24.61 -6.80
CA VAL A 80 14.96 26.01 -6.42
C VAL A 80 15.56 26.81 -7.58
N LYS A 81 16.43 26.20 -8.38
CA LYS A 81 17.17 26.90 -9.44
C LYS A 81 16.41 26.95 -10.78
N SER A 82 15.82 25.83 -11.22
CA SER A 82 15.11 25.79 -12.51
C SER A 82 13.63 26.17 -12.39
N GLY A 83 13.08 26.18 -11.17
CA GLY A 83 11.66 26.42 -10.92
C GLY A 83 10.73 25.27 -11.30
N GLY A 84 11.27 24.15 -11.83
CA GLY A 84 10.49 22.97 -12.24
C GLY A 84 9.73 22.36 -11.06
N GLN A 85 8.55 21.81 -11.34
CA GLN A 85 7.71 21.16 -10.34
C GLN A 85 7.76 19.63 -10.49
N TYR A 86 7.81 18.92 -9.37
CA TYR A 86 7.97 17.48 -9.30
C TYR A 86 7.01 16.91 -8.26
N THR A 87 6.59 15.67 -8.46
CA THR A 87 5.83 14.90 -7.46
C THR A 87 6.72 13.79 -6.95
N VAL A 88 6.79 13.62 -5.63
CA VAL A 88 7.50 12.50 -5.01
C VAL A 88 6.65 11.23 -5.17
N LEU A 89 7.22 10.17 -5.77
CA LEU A 89 6.52 8.88 -5.97
C LEU A 89 6.89 7.83 -4.90
N ALA A 90 8.11 7.92 -4.38
CA ALA A 90 8.64 7.09 -3.31
C ALA A 90 9.85 7.80 -2.66
N ARG A 91 10.03 7.63 -1.34
CA ARG A 91 11.20 8.16 -0.60
C ARG A 91 12.17 7.08 -0.15
N ASP A 92 11.69 5.85 -0.10
CA ASP A 92 12.36 4.63 0.34
C ASP A 92 12.80 3.75 -0.86
N ALA A 93 12.77 4.30 -2.07
CA ALA A 93 13.17 3.57 -3.26
C ALA A 93 14.68 3.25 -3.25
N GLN A 94 15.02 2.00 -3.55
CA GLN A 94 16.40 1.52 -3.57
C GLN A 94 16.90 1.32 -5.00
N ILE A 95 18.09 1.85 -5.27
CA ILE A 95 18.77 1.64 -6.55
C ILE A 95 19.38 0.24 -6.55
N GLN A 96 19.10 -0.52 -7.59
CA GLN A 96 19.68 -1.83 -7.84
C GLN A 96 20.38 -1.82 -9.20
N THR A 97 21.70 -1.72 -9.16
CA THR A 97 22.55 -1.63 -10.36
C THR A 97 23.88 -2.32 -10.11
N SER A 98 24.44 -2.92 -11.16
CA SER A 98 25.80 -3.48 -11.15
C SER A 98 26.87 -2.48 -11.59
N ALA A 99 26.47 -1.34 -12.16
CA ALA A 99 27.36 -0.27 -12.62
C ALA A 99 26.87 1.12 -12.15
N PRO A 100 27.77 2.12 -12.03
CA PRO A 100 27.37 3.49 -11.70
C PRO A 100 26.34 4.05 -12.69
N LEU A 101 25.35 4.78 -12.17
CA LEU A 101 24.33 5.43 -12.98
C LEU A 101 24.81 6.83 -13.40
N ALA A 102 24.82 7.12 -14.70
CA ALA A 102 25.15 8.45 -15.21
C ALA A 102 23.94 9.40 -15.13
N ASP A 103 24.20 10.70 -15.19
CA ASP A 103 23.15 11.70 -15.33
C ASP A 103 22.28 11.39 -16.56
N TYR A 104 20.97 11.56 -16.41
CA TYR A 104 19.97 11.30 -17.45
C TYR A 104 19.88 9.84 -17.93
N ALA A 105 20.50 8.89 -17.22
CA ALA A 105 20.31 7.48 -17.51
C ALA A 105 18.84 7.06 -17.35
N HIS A 106 18.36 6.26 -18.29
CA HIS A 106 17.01 5.72 -18.26
C HIS A 106 16.90 4.60 -17.22
N VAL A 107 15.86 4.68 -16.39
CA VAL A 107 15.59 3.70 -15.32
C VAL A 107 14.15 3.23 -15.38
N VAL A 108 13.94 2.02 -14.87
CA VAL A 108 12.62 1.46 -14.56
C VAL A 108 12.42 1.51 -13.05
N VAL A 109 11.26 2.01 -12.64
CA VAL A 109 10.80 1.96 -11.25
C VAL A 109 9.73 0.89 -11.14
N TYR A 110 9.94 -0.09 -10.26
CA TYR A 110 9.02 -1.22 -10.07
C TYR A 110 8.89 -1.56 -8.59
N ARG A 111 7.89 -2.38 -8.25
CA ARG A 111 7.61 -2.78 -6.88
C ARG A 111 7.70 -4.30 -6.76
N GLY A 112 8.39 -4.78 -5.72
CA GLY A 112 8.40 -6.19 -5.37
C GLY A 112 7.16 -6.61 -4.58
N ASP A 113 6.90 -7.91 -4.48
CA ASP A 113 5.77 -8.46 -3.70
C ASP A 113 5.84 -8.10 -2.20
N ASN A 114 7.02 -7.70 -1.71
CA ASN A 114 7.26 -7.24 -0.35
C ASN A 114 7.01 -5.73 -0.15
N GLY A 115 6.43 -5.03 -1.13
CA GLY A 115 6.14 -3.60 -1.07
C GLY A 115 7.33 -2.68 -1.37
N MET A 116 8.56 -3.23 -1.44
CA MET A 116 9.77 -2.45 -1.67
C MET A 116 9.78 -1.85 -3.08
N THR A 117 10.11 -0.56 -3.17
CA THR A 117 10.26 0.14 -4.44
C THR A 117 11.70 0.03 -4.92
N TRP A 118 11.90 -0.50 -6.12
CA TRP A 118 13.21 -0.68 -6.75
C TRP A 118 13.37 0.24 -7.95
N VAL A 119 14.58 0.77 -8.12
CA VAL A 119 15.00 1.54 -9.30
C VAL A 119 16.14 0.79 -9.97
N ARG A 120 15.98 0.44 -11.25
CA ARG A 120 16.97 -0.35 -12.00
C ARG A 120 17.20 0.26 -13.39
N PRO A 121 18.41 0.20 -13.95
CA PRO A 121 18.65 0.65 -15.33
C PRO A 121 17.77 -0.09 -16.32
N VAL A 122 17.24 0.60 -17.34
CA VAL A 122 16.46 -0.03 -18.43
C VAL A 122 17.26 -1.15 -19.10
N SER A 123 18.56 -0.94 -19.31
CA SER A 123 19.45 -1.95 -19.90
C SER A 123 19.54 -3.24 -19.10
N GLU A 124 19.37 -3.21 -17.77
CA GLU A 124 19.34 -4.42 -16.93
C GLU A 124 17.93 -5.02 -16.81
N MET A 125 16.88 -4.28 -17.18
CA MET A 125 15.52 -4.79 -17.24
C MET A 125 15.31 -5.58 -18.55
N ASP A 126 15.89 -5.07 -19.64
CA ASP A 126 15.72 -5.60 -20.99
C ASP A 126 16.83 -6.61 -21.40
N ASP A 127 17.72 -7.01 -20.47
CA ASP A 127 18.81 -7.96 -20.75
C ASP A 127 18.39 -9.45 -20.77
N GLY A 128 17.09 -9.72 -20.58
CA GLY A 128 16.52 -11.06 -20.58
C GLY A 128 16.42 -11.72 -19.20
N ARG A 129 16.76 -11.02 -18.10
CA ARG A 129 16.53 -11.52 -16.73
C ARG A 129 15.06 -11.53 -16.31
N PHE A 130 14.20 -10.80 -17.01
CA PHE A 130 12.78 -10.65 -16.70
C PHE A 130 11.93 -11.15 -17.86
N GLU A 131 10.90 -11.93 -17.54
CA GLU A 131 9.89 -12.40 -18.50
C GLU A 131 8.54 -11.71 -18.20
N PRO A 132 7.79 -11.28 -19.23
CA PRO A 132 6.48 -10.69 -19.04
C PRO A 132 5.51 -11.75 -18.51
N VAL A 133 4.90 -11.48 -17.36
CA VAL A 133 3.83 -12.32 -16.83
C VAL A 133 2.51 -11.83 -17.39
N ALA A 134 1.70 -12.73 -17.93
CA ALA A 134 0.36 -12.38 -18.40
C ALA A 134 -0.42 -11.72 -17.26
N PRO A 135 -1.12 -10.60 -17.50
CA PRO A 135 -1.96 -10.00 -16.48
C PRO A 135 -2.98 -11.06 -16.01
N PRO A 136 -3.34 -11.08 -14.71
CA PRO A 136 -4.30 -12.05 -14.21
C PRO A 136 -5.57 -11.95 -15.05
N SER A 137 -5.88 -13.04 -15.77
CA SER A 137 -7.03 -13.14 -16.65
C SER A 137 -8.28 -12.87 -15.82
N SER A 138 -8.76 -11.63 -15.86
CA SER A 138 -10.04 -11.24 -15.28
C SER A 138 -11.11 -11.75 -16.23
N LEU A 139 -11.35 -13.06 -16.19
CA LEU A 139 -12.39 -13.70 -16.99
C LEU A 139 -13.76 -13.32 -16.41
N CYS A 140 -14.44 -12.46 -17.16
CA CYS A 140 -15.88 -12.53 -17.44
C CYS A 140 -16.59 -13.74 -16.79
N GLN A 141 -17.42 -13.50 -15.78
CA GLN A 141 -18.49 -14.43 -15.42
C GLN A 141 -19.82 -13.68 -15.33
N GLY A 142 -20.81 -14.22 -16.05
CA GLY A 142 -22.18 -13.72 -16.21
C GLY A 142 -22.48 -13.53 -17.69
N GLY A 143 -22.84 -14.54 -18.49
CA GLY A 143 -23.79 -15.62 -18.18
C GLY A 143 -25.14 -15.20 -18.75
N ALA A 144 -25.45 -15.73 -19.93
CA ALA A 144 -26.69 -15.50 -20.70
C ALA A 144 -27.94 -16.06 -20.01
#